data_AF-Q0ATF3-F1
#
_entry.id   AF-Q0ATF3-F1
#
_cell.length_a   1.000
_cell.length_b   1.000
_cell.length_c   1.000
_cell.angle_alpha   90.00
_cell.angle_beta   90.00
_cell.angle_gamma   90.00
#
_symmetry.space_group_name_H-M   'P 1'
#
loop_
_entity.id
_entity.type
_entity.pdbx_description
1 polymer ?
#
loop_
_entity_poly.entity_id
_entity_poly.type
_entity_poly.pdbx_seq_one_letter_code
_entity_poly.pdbx_strand_id
1 'polypeptide(L)'
;MSGIILLVSIGVLFVLALARQIPLQILGRLLGPITRPLGKLFGMKAITRAGPGTVRPAHMGPSAWAALSRAARHKTETESVMGDGFDHERSHMSRSGLLFHWLAVKVGYIRIPGELTPDVAEDYFKQGTEFLNGRVKISANPQNLYEDEEGALIASYFPIDHGALYLLNQMRTTINSNVRKLTVVFSTIIAFVLVINLLYNDGSIIDLHGMLGLTAPLALGPFAMSGADINQAFFGALSTLGGAFLMWLIYFVEYVPYQRNNFRELSNFVTRYLARLNDHFRTAAGQAKSVTVGQETDASKVSHEARQWHTNVLWIAMRIFFLESFVRNIMFQMLRNSGYYLVFVPVLFLAVLAGLNITLVELTGFDAGARLADLGIIFVLLFISMLIIYGGFLRRSMMSIDEINQDEWIGFDSLLLENVLGEIVGKYAEDVGYWKNRMGRG
;
A
#
# COMPACT_ATOMS: atom_id res chain seq x y z
N MET A 1 19.40 -36.04 -5.69
CA MET A 1 19.25 -35.54 -4.31
C MET A 1 19.42 -34.01 -4.25
N SER A 2 20.54 -33.45 -4.69
CA SER A 2 20.85 -32.01 -4.67
C SER A 2 19.79 -31.12 -5.36
N GLY A 3 19.27 -31.55 -6.51
CA GLY A 3 18.25 -30.80 -7.24
C GLY A 3 16.86 -30.76 -6.58
N ILE A 4 16.47 -31.83 -5.89
CA ILE A 4 15.22 -31.88 -5.13
C ILE A 4 15.32 -30.93 -3.93
N ILE A 5 16.48 -30.87 -3.27
CA ILE A 5 16.73 -29.94 -2.15
C ILE A 5 16.59 -28.48 -2.60
N LEU A 6 17.13 -28.11 -3.76
CA LEU A 6 16.99 -26.76 -4.32
C LEU A 6 15.54 -26.41 -4.65
N LEU A 7 14.83 -27.30 -5.34
CA LEU A 7 13.42 -27.08 -5.72
C LEU A 7 12.49 -27.01 -4.51
N VAL A 8 12.69 -27.88 -3.51
CA VAL A 8 11.94 -27.85 -2.25
C VAL A 8 12.25 -26.56 -1.49
N SER A 9 13.51 -26.10 -1.46
CA SER A 9 13.89 -24.86 -0.79
C SER A 9 13.28 -23.62 -1.47
N ILE A 10 13.21 -23.59 -2.79
CA ILE A 10 12.51 -22.54 -3.55
C ILE A 10 11.00 -22.58 -3.26
N GLY A 11 10.39 -23.77 -3.21
CA GLY A 11 8.99 -23.93 -2.83
C GLY A 11 8.70 -23.44 -1.42
N VAL A 12 9.56 -23.75 -0.45
CA VAL A 12 9.46 -23.26 0.93
C VAL A 12 9.65 -21.74 0.97
N LEU A 13 10.61 -21.17 0.24
CA LEU A 13 10.79 -19.72 0.13
C LEU A 13 9.59 -19.03 -0.49
N PHE A 14 9.00 -19.62 -1.53
CA PHE A 14 7.80 -19.10 -2.17
C PHE A 14 6.63 -19.05 -1.19
N VAL A 15 6.38 -20.15 -0.46
CA VAL A 15 5.32 -20.24 0.55
C VAL A 15 5.58 -19.25 1.68
N LEU A 16 6.82 -19.14 2.17
CA LEU A 16 7.19 -18.19 3.21
C LEU A 16 7.04 -16.74 2.72
N ALA A 17 7.55 -16.39 1.54
CA ALA A 17 7.47 -15.04 1.02
C ALA A 17 6.03 -14.61 0.67
N LEU A 18 5.15 -15.56 0.34
CA LEU A 18 3.71 -15.32 0.19
C LEU A 18 2.98 -15.17 1.53
N ALA A 19 3.41 -15.89 2.57
CA ALA A 19 2.80 -15.83 3.89
C ALA A 19 2.95 -14.42 4.50
N ARG A 20 1.83 -13.71 4.60
CA ARG A 20 1.74 -12.26 4.82
C ARG A 20 2.36 -11.76 6.14
N GLN A 21 2.57 -12.64 7.12
CA GLN A 21 3.02 -12.32 8.48
C GLN A 21 3.84 -13.43 9.17
N ILE A 22 3.62 -14.69 8.78
CA ILE A 22 4.12 -15.87 9.52
C ILE A 22 5.65 -15.99 9.54
N PRO A 23 6.42 -15.79 8.45
CA PRO A 23 7.87 -15.99 8.48
C PRO A 23 8.58 -14.93 9.30
N LEU A 24 8.19 -13.65 9.22
CA LEU A 24 8.79 -12.58 10.02
C LEU A 24 8.42 -12.67 11.50
N GLN A 25 7.21 -13.15 11.81
CA GLN A 25 6.82 -13.44 13.20
C GLN A 25 7.50 -14.69 13.74
N ILE A 26 7.69 -15.74 12.93
CA ILE A 26 8.44 -16.94 13.30
C ILE A 26 9.93 -16.61 13.42
N LEU A 27 10.52 -15.86 12.49
CA LEU A 27 11.90 -15.40 12.56
C LEU A 27 12.10 -14.47 13.76
N GLY A 28 11.15 -13.57 14.05
CA GLY A 28 11.14 -12.72 15.24
C GLY A 28 10.96 -13.51 16.54
N ARG A 29 10.19 -14.62 16.53
CA ARG A 29 10.02 -15.53 17.67
C ARG A 29 11.21 -16.47 17.86
N LEU A 30 11.88 -16.90 16.78
CA LEU A 30 13.06 -17.77 16.78
C LEU A 30 14.33 -16.98 17.11
N LEU A 31 14.48 -15.78 16.57
CA LEU A 31 15.59 -14.87 16.89
C LEU A 31 15.35 -14.08 18.18
N GLY A 32 14.10 -13.95 18.65
CA GLY A 32 13.75 -13.32 19.91
C GLY A 32 14.53 -13.83 21.14
N PRO A 33 14.66 -15.15 21.37
CA PRO A 33 15.47 -15.68 22.46
C PRO A 33 16.98 -15.49 22.30
N ILE A 34 17.48 -15.25 21.08
CA ILE A 34 18.92 -15.01 20.80
C ILE A 34 19.25 -13.51 20.91
N THR A 35 18.38 -12.65 20.38
CA THR A 35 18.57 -11.19 20.34
C THR A 35 18.30 -10.52 21.69
N ARG A 36 17.41 -11.05 22.53
CA ARG A 36 17.14 -10.52 23.88
C ARG A 36 18.33 -10.60 24.85
N PRO A 37 19.08 -11.72 24.97
CA PRO A 37 20.27 -11.77 25.81
C PRO A 37 21.43 -10.96 25.23
N LEU A 38 21.61 -10.95 23.90
CA LEU A 38 22.60 -10.09 23.22
C LEU A 38 22.34 -8.59 23.48
N GLY A 39 21.09 -8.14 23.41
CA GLY A 39 20.72 -6.76 23.73
C GLY A 39 20.99 -6.39 25.21
N LYS A 40 20.80 -7.33 26.14
CA LYS A 40 21.15 -7.13 27.56
C LYS A 40 22.66 -7.07 27.80
N LEU A 41 23.44 -7.88 27.08
CA LEU A 41 24.90 -7.91 27.15
C LEU A 41 25.56 -6.64 26.59
N PHE A 42 24.97 -6.01 25.57
CA PHE A 42 25.45 -4.76 24.98
C PHE A 42 24.83 -3.49 25.60
N GLY A 43 24.22 -3.58 26.80
CA GLY A 43 23.68 -2.41 27.50
C GLY A 43 22.45 -1.77 26.86
N MET A 44 21.82 -2.43 25.87
CA MET A 44 20.63 -1.94 25.20
C MET A 44 19.39 -2.32 26.01
N LYS A 45 19.04 -1.48 26.99
CA LYS A 45 17.72 -1.54 27.62
C LYS A 45 16.66 -1.32 26.54
N ALA A 46 15.85 -2.35 26.27
CA ALA A 46 14.59 -2.18 25.58
C ALA A 46 13.83 -1.06 26.31
N ILE A 47 13.59 0.05 25.63
CA ILE A 47 12.81 1.18 26.15
C ILE A 47 11.37 0.69 26.27
N THR A 48 11.09 0.00 27.37
CA THR A 48 9.74 -0.29 27.84
C THR A 48 9.13 1.02 28.30
N ARG A 49 8.08 1.48 27.61
CA ARG A 49 7.23 2.63 27.96
C ARG A 49 8.00 3.95 28.13
N ALA A 50 8.24 4.65 27.03
CA ALA A 50 8.39 6.10 27.10
C ALA A 50 6.98 6.71 27.21
N GLY A 51 6.63 7.14 28.43
CA GLY A 51 5.57 8.13 28.64
C GLY A 51 5.95 9.48 28.03
N PRO A 52 5.05 10.48 28.10
CA PRO A 52 5.23 11.73 27.39
C PRO A 52 6.39 12.53 27.97
N GLY A 53 7.38 12.82 27.12
CA GLY A 53 8.38 13.87 27.35
C GLY A 53 9.67 13.44 28.05
N THR A 54 10.59 12.81 27.32
CA THR A 54 12.04 12.96 27.59
C THR A 54 12.83 12.84 26.30
N VAL A 55 13.64 13.86 26.02
CA VAL A 55 14.51 13.99 24.85
C VAL A 55 15.92 13.43 25.17
N ARG A 56 16.45 12.61 24.24
CA ARG A 56 17.86 12.14 24.02
C ARG A 56 18.43 11.02 24.93
N PRO A 57 19.46 10.25 24.48
CA PRO A 57 20.38 10.45 23.34
C PRO A 57 20.45 9.30 22.31
N ALA A 58 21.19 9.56 21.22
CA ALA A 58 21.29 8.80 19.98
C ALA A 58 22.00 7.45 20.08
N HIS A 59 21.37 6.36 19.60
CA HIS A 59 22.01 5.08 19.28
C HIS A 59 21.25 4.37 18.16
N MET A 60 21.96 4.05 17.06
CA MET A 60 21.54 3.38 15.81
C MET A 60 20.27 3.92 15.12
N GLY A 61 20.39 4.22 13.82
CA GLY A 61 19.38 4.94 13.04
C GLY A 61 17.93 4.46 13.26
N PRO A 62 16.95 5.38 13.49
CA PRO A 62 15.56 5.07 13.80
C PRO A 62 14.88 4.10 12.82
N SER A 63 15.33 4.04 11.56
CA SER A 63 14.66 3.33 10.46
C SER A 63 14.72 1.80 10.54
N ALA A 64 15.84 1.21 10.97
CA ALA A 64 16.01 -0.25 10.92
C ALA A 64 15.30 -0.97 12.09
N TRP A 65 15.39 -0.42 13.31
CA TRP A 65 14.71 -0.98 14.48
C TRP A 65 13.22 -0.61 14.53
N ALA A 66 12.81 0.56 14.01
CA ALA A 66 11.40 0.87 13.77
C ALA A 66 10.76 -0.14 12.81
N ALA A 67 11.46 -0.50 11.73
CA ALA A 67 10.98 -1.52 10.80
C ALA A 67 10.84 -2.90 11.47
N LEU A 68 11.81 -3.29 12.31
CA LEU A 68 11.79 -4.59 13.01
C LEU A 68 10.74 -4.66 14.14
N SER A 69 10.61 -3.58 14.92
CA SER A 69 9.59 -3.48 15.97
C SER A 69 8.18 -3.40 15.39
N ARG A 70 8.01 -2.74 14.23
CA ARG A 70 6.77 -2.72 13.45
C ARG A 70 6.43 -4.09 12.89
N ALA A 71 7.42 -4.83 12.37
CA ALA A 71 7.22 -6.20 11.89
C ALA A 71 6.74 -7.15 13.03
N ALA A 72 7.03 -6.82 14.28
CA ALA A 72 6.58 -7.54 15.47
C ALA A 72 5.22 -7.08 16.03
N ARG A 73 4.68 -5.93 15.60
CA ARG A 73 3.36 -5.43 16.04
C ARG A 73 2.24 -6.01 15.18
N HIS A 74 1.10 -6.29 15.81
CA HIS A 74 -0.07 -6.88 15.13
C HIS A 74 -0.95 -5.82 14.43
N LYS A 75 -0.91 -4.56 14.86
CA LYS A 75 -1.69 -3.43 14.32
C LYS A 75 -0.81 -2.19 14.18
N THR A 76 -1.09 -1.37 13.16
CA THR A 76 -0.48 -0.03 13.04
C THR A 76 -1.14 0.96 14.00
N GLU A 77 -0.59 2.15 14.23
CA GLU A 77 -1.28 3.13 15.11
C GLU A 77 -2.58 3.62 14.49
N THR A 78 -2.61 3.81 13.17
CA THR A 78 -3.86 4.15 12.49
C THR A 78 -4.94 3.09 12.77
N GLU A 79 -4.57 1.80 12.72
CA GLU A 79 -5.47 0.67 13.02
C GLU A 79 -5.79 0.54 14.52
N SER A 80 -4.89 0.96 15.40
CA SER A 80 -5.13 0.97 16.85
C SER A 80 -6.16 2.03 17.23
N VAL A 81 -6.06 3.23 16.63
CA VAL A 81 -6.97 4.36 16.85
C VAL A 81 -8.35 4.12 16.23
N MET A 82 -8.41 3.54 15.03
CA MET A 82 -9.68 3.15 14.41
C MET A 82 -10.42 2.05 15.19
N GLY A 83 -9.72 1.30 16.04
CA GLY A 83 -10.31 0.25 16.87
C GLY A 83 -10.75 -0.99 16.08
N ASP A 84 -11.66 -1.75 16.69
CA ASP A 84 -12.30 -2.93 16.10
C ASP A 84 -13.80 -2.64 15.89
N GLY A 85 -14.47 -3.34 14.98
CA GLY A 85 -15.90 -3.14 14.71
C GLY A 85 -16.30 -2.92 13.25
N PHE A 86 -15.36 -3.09 12.32
CA PHE A 86 -15.61 -2.94 10.88
C PHE A 86 -16.22 -4.18 10.21
N ASP A 87 -17.09 -4.90 10.90
CA ASP A 87 -17.69 -6.14 10.38
C ASP A 87 -18.72 -5.83 9.28
N HIS A 88 -19.42 -4.70 9.42
CA HIS A 88 -20.28 -4.14 8.39
C HIS A 88 -19.50 -3.91 7.10
N GLU A 89 -18.43 -3.11 7.16
CA GLU A 89 -17.56 -2.79 6.02
C GLU A 89 -16.94 -4.06 5.43
N ARG A 90 -16.48 -4.98 6.27
CA ARG A 90 -15.93 -6.28 5.82
C ARG A 90 -16.95 -7.12 5.09
N SER A 91 -18.20 -7.15 5.53
CA SER A 91 -19.25 -7.96 4.89
C SER A 91 -19.61 -7.47 3.49
N HIS A 92 -19.34 -6.19 3.20
CA HIS A 92 -19.59 -5.55 1.91
C HIS A 92 -18.36 -5.45 1.01
N MET A 93 -17.22 -5.92 1.52
CA MET A 93 -15.99 -6.07 0.76
C MET A 93 -15.91 -7.48 0.17
N SER A 94 -15.99 -7.57 -1.15
CA SER A 94 -15.67 -8.82 -1.84
C SER A 94 -14.24 -8.78 -2.34
N ARG A 95 -13.49 -9.86 -2.08
CA ARG A 95 -12.14 -10.08 -2.62
C ARG A 95 -12.25 -11.16 -3.68
N SER A 96 -11.97 -10.79 -4.92
CA SER A 96 -12.03 -11.70 -6.07
C SER A 96 -10.65 -11.90 -6.66
N GLY A 97 -10.35 -13.13 -7.10
CA GLY A 97 -9.11 -13.52 -7.78
C GLY A 97 -8.35 -14.66 -7.10
N LEU A 98 -7.47 -15.33 -7.86
CA LEU A 98 -6.72 -16.51 -7.41
C LEU A 98 -5.38 -16.09 -6.78
N LEU A 99 -4.44 -15.57 -7.58
CA LEU A 99 -3.13 -15.10 -7.09
C LEU A 99 -3.24 -13.64 -6.67
N PHE A 100 -3.75 -12.78 -7.55
CA PHE A 100 -3.99 -11.36 -7.26
C PHE A 100 -5.43 -11.14 -6.81
N HIS A 101 -5.63 -10.09 -6.02
CA HIS A 101 -6.93 -9.81 -5.43
C HIS A 101 -7.38 -8.43 -5.86
N TRP A 102 -8.63 -8.34 -6.31
CA TRP A 102 -9.32 -7.07 -6.49
C TRP A 102 -10.36 -6.94 -5.37
N LEU A 103 -10.35 -5.77 -4.73
CA LEU A 103 -11.36 -5.37 -3.78
C LEU A 103 -12.52 -4.66 -4.49
N ALA A 104 -13.68 -5.31 -4.56
CA ALA A 104 -14.91 -4.66 -4.98
C ALA A 104 -15.73 -4.25 -3.75
N VAL A 105 -16.08 -2.97 -3.66
CA VAL A 105 -16.86 -2.38 -2.57
C VAL A 105 -18.28 -2.13 -3.06
N LYS A 106 -19.28 -2.74 -2.42
CA LYS A 106 -20.68 -2.55 -2.82
C LYS A 106 -21.15 -1.13 -2.47
N VAL A 107 -21.43 -0.36 -3.51
CA VAL A 107 -21.74 1.08 -3.49
C VAL A 107 -22.88 1.48 -2.54
N GLY A 108 -23.90 0.64 -2.35
CA GLY A 108 -25.08 0.94 -1.53
C GLY A 108 -24.95 0.67 -0.03
N TYR A 109 -23.82 0.11 0.42
CA TYR A 109 -23.65 -0.34 1.81
C TYR A 109 -22.48 0.34 2.54
N ILE A 110 -21.76 1.20 1.84
CA ILE A 110 -20.72 2.04 2.44
C ILE A 110 -21.45 3.06 3.32
N ARG A 111 -20.97 3.25 4.55
CA ARG A 111 -21.41 4.36 5.42
C ARG A 111 -20.93 5.67 4.82
N ILE A 112 -21.66 6.14 3.82
CA ILE A 112 -21.51 7.45 3.21
C ILE A 112 -22.37 8.42 4.03
N PRO A 113 -21.95 9.68 4.22
CA PRO A 113 -22.80 10.68 4.82
C PRO A 113 -24.21 10.67 4.17
N GLY A 114 -25.24 10.57 5.01
CA GLY A 114 -26.66 10.56 4.63
C GLY A 114 -27.11 11.93 4.08
N GLU A 115 -28.36 12.30 4.24
CA GLU A 115 -28.76 13.70 4.07
C GLU A 115 -28.39 14.49 5.33
N LEU A 116 -28.11 15.80 5.18
CA LEU A 116 -27.84 16.67 6.32
C LEU A 116 -29.15 17.06 6.99
N THR A 117 -29.67 16.18 7.85
CA THR A 117 -30.87 16.46 8.65
C THR A 117 -30.53 17.37 9.84
N PRO A 118 -31.54 18.01 10.48
CA PRO A 118 -31.31 18.83 11.67
C PRO A 118 -30.58 18.10 12.80
N ASP A 119 -30.91 16.82 13.03
CA ASP A 119 -30.25 15.99 14.04
C ASP A 119 -28.76 15.77 13.71
N VAL A 120 -28.45 15.49 12.43
CA VAL A 120 -27.06 15.33 11.96
C VAL A 120 -26.31 16.65 12.04
N ALA A 121 -26.97 17.77 11.76
CA ALA A 121 -26.40 19.11 11.89
C ALA A 121 -26.05 19.43 13.35
N GLU A 122 -26.85 19.00 14.32
CA GLU A 122 -26.54 19.17 15.75
C GLU A 122 -25.37 18.28 16.20
N ASP A 123 -25.34 17.03 15.75
CA ASP A 123 -24.20 16.13 16.00
C ASP A 123 -22.90 16.67 15.38
N TYR A 124 -22.97 17.24 14.18
CA TYR A 124 -21.83 17.90 13.54
C TYR A 124 -21.42 19.16 14.29
N PHE A 125 -22.38 19.91 14.83
CA PHE A 125 -22.08 21.12 15.60
C PHE A 125 -21.33 20.79 16.88
N LYS A 126 -21.76 19.75 17.59
CA LYS A 126 -21.05 19.24 18.78
C LYS A 126 -19.64 18.80 18.44
N GLN A 127 -19.48 17.98 17.41
CA GLN A 127 -18.15 17.48 16.97
C GLN A 127 -17.25 18.62 16.49
N GLY A 128 -17.77 19.53 15.68
CA GLY A 128 -17.05 20.70 15.19
C GLY A 128 -16.62 21.61 16.34
N THR A 129 -17.48 21.81 17.33
CA THR A 129 -17.14 22.58 18.54
C THR A 129 -16.04 21.90 19.35
N GLU A 130 -16.12 20.59 19.55
CA GLU A 130 -15.07 19.81 20.24
C GLU A 130 -13.75 19.84 19.48
N PHE A 131 -13.78 19.79 18.15
CA PHE A 131 -12.60 19.87 17.29
C PHE A 131 -11.95 21.25 17.33
N LEU A 132 -12.73 22.32 17.09
CA LEU A 132 -12.22 23.69 17.02
C LEU A 132 -11.70 24.21 18.38
N ASN A 133 -12.28 23.75 19.49
CA ASN A 133 -11.84 24.13 20.83
C ASN A 133 -10.90 23.07 21.47
N GLY A 134 -10.68 21.95 20.78
CA GLY A 134 -9.87 20.85 21.25
C GLY A 134 -8.39 21.22 21.29
N ARG A 135 -7.66 20.68 22.28
CA ARG A 135 -6.20 20.79 22.28
C ARG A 135 -5.63 19.84 21.23
N VAL A 136 -4.78 20.37 20.35
CA VAL A 136 -4.03 19.55 19.40
C VAL A 136 -3.08 18.63 20.18
N LYS A 137 -3.32 17.32 20.11
CA LYS A 137 -2.44 16.33 20.76
C LYS A 137 -1.22 16.09 19.88
N ILE A 138 -0.16 16.87 20.11
CA ILE A 138 1.15 16.65 19.46
C ILE A 138 1.90 15.60 20.27
N SER A 139 1.57 14.33 20.06
CA SER A 139 2.34 13.20 20.56
C SER A 139 2.61 12.25 19.40
N ALA A 140 3.87 12.09 19.03
CA ALA A 140 4.28 11.15 18.01
C ALA A 140 5.14 10.06 18.63
N ASN A 141 4.86 8.80 18.29
CA ASN A 141 5.77 7.73 18.65
C ASN A 141 7.00 7.79 17.73
N PRO A 142 8.22 7.99 18.25
CA PRO A 142 9.42 8.11 17.40
C PRO A 142 9.77 6.81 16.66
N GLN A 143 9.11 5.69 16.99
CA GLN A 143 9.28 4.40 16.33
C GLN A 143 8.33 4.19 15.14
N ASN A 144 7.34 5.05 14.96
CA ASN A 144 6.39 4.91 13.88
C ASN A 144 6.80 5.78 12.69
N LEU A 145 6.38 5.36 11.50
CA LEU A 145 6.62 6.16 10.30
C LEU A 145 5.65 7.35 10.31
N TYR A 146 6.10 8.50 9.81
CA TYR A 146 5.34 9.76 9.77
C TYR A 146 3.90 9.55 9.27
N GLU A 147 3.75 8.74 8.23
CA GLU A 147 2.47 8.45 7.60
C GLU A 147 1.48 7.70 8.49
N ASP A 148 1.96 6.86 9.39
CA ASP A 148 1.11 6.11 10.31
C ASP A 148 0.71 6.97 11.51
N GLU A 149 1.56 7.88 11.92
CA GLU A 149 1.25 8.89 12.95
C GLU A 149 0.24 9.93 12.42
N GLU A 150 0.44 10.41 11.20
CA GLU A 150 -0.52 11.31 10.53
C GLU A 150 -1.87 10.62 10.34
N GLY A 151 -1.87 9.35 9.89
CA GLY A 151 -3.10 8.56 9.76
C GLY A 151 -3.82 8.35 11.09
N ALA A 152 -3.08 8.06 12.16
CA ALA A 152 -3.61 7.91 13.52
C ALA A 152 -4.17 9.23 14.06
N LEU A 153 -3.49 10.34 13.80
CA LEU A 153 -3.95 11.67 14.19
C LEU A 153 -5.29 12.01 13.50
N ILE A 154 -5.37 11.81 12.18
CA ILE A 154 -6.59 12.02 11.40
C ILE A 154 -7.72 11.13 11.93
N ALA A 155 -7.46 9.83 12.09
CA ALA A 155 -8.47 8.91 12.63
C ALA A 155 -8.94 9.32 14.03
N SER A 156 -8.07 9.90 14.86
CA SER A 156 -8.46 10.34 16.21
C SER A 156 -9.40 11.54 16.22
N TYR A 157 -9.27 12.45 15.24
CA TYR A 157 -10.14 13.63 15.12
C TYR A 157 -11.46 13.32 14.42
N PHE A 158 -11.50 12.31 13.55
CA PHE A 158 -12.66 12.03 12.70
C PHE A 158 -13.23 10.62 12.94
N PRO A 159 -13.78 10.34 14.14
CA PRO A 159 -14.40 9.05 14.44
C PRO A 159 -15.57 8.72 13.52
N ILE A 160 -16.31 9.74 13.08
CA ILE A 160 -17.41 9.58 12.13
C ILE A 160 -16.97 9.04 10.77
N ASP A 161 -15.70 9.26 10.40
CA ASP A 161 -15.12 8.84 9.13
C ASP A 161 -14.34 7.51 9.24
N HIS A 162 -14.31 6.84 10.40
CA HIS A 162 -13.57 5.60 10.63
C HIS A 162 -13.88 4.50 9.61
N GLY A 163 -15.15 4.33 9.21
CA GLY A 163 -15.53 3.36 8.19
C GLY A 163 -14.89 3.65 6.82
N ALA A 164 -14.83 4.92 6.43
CA ALA A 164 -14.19 5.34 5.19
C ALA A 164 -12.67 5.19 5.26
N LEU A 165 -12.05 5.64 6.36
CA LEU A 165 -10.61 5.48 6.60
C LEU A 165 -10.19 4.00 6.61
N TYR A 166 -11.01 3.14 7.20
CA TYR A 166 -10.79 1.69 7.18
C TYR A 166 -10.84 1.13 5.75
N LEU A 167 -11.83 1.50 4.94
CA LEU A 167 -11.93 1.03 3.55
C LEU A 167 -10.72 1.48 2.71
N LEU A 168 -10.33 2.75 2.84
CA LEU A 168 -9.12 3.29 2.22
C LEU A 168 -7.86 2.52 2.64
N ASN A 169 -7.74 2.21 3.93
CA ASN A 169 -6.66 1.39 4.47
C ASN A 169 -6.66 -0.04 3.88
N GLN A 170 -7.83 -0.65 3.72
CA GLN A 170 -7.97 -1.97 3.13
C GLN A 170 -7.62 -2.01 1.64
N MET A 171 -8.02 -0.99 0.87
CA MET A 171 -7.60 -0.84 -0.53
C MET A 171 -6.08 -0.72 -0.65
N ARG A 172 -5.47 0.14 0.16
CA ARG A 172 -4.00 0.28 0.27
C ARG A 172 -3.32 -1.05 0.54
N THR A 173 -3.80 -1.82 1.52
CA THR A 173 -3.19 -3.12 1.87
C THR A 173 -3.34 -4.17 0.77
N THR A 174 -4.43 -4.12 -0.01
CA THR A 174 -4.70 -5.03 -1.12
C THR A 174 -3.78 -4.73 -2.30
N ILE A 175 -3.68 -3.45 -2.69
CA ILE A 175 -2.76 -2.94 -3.72
C ILE A 175 -1.31 -3.33 -3.40
N ASN A 176 -0.84 -3.02 -2.19
CA ASN A 176 0.52 -3.36 -1.75
C ASN A 176 0.75 -4.88 -1.71
N SER A 177 -0.26 -5.66 -1.32
CA SER A 177 -0.16 -7.12 -1.31
C SER A 177 -0.02 -7.69 -2.72
N ASN A 178 -0.68 -7.12 -3.72
CA ASN A 178 -0.57 -7.57 -5.09
C ASN A 178 0.83 -7.30 -5.65
N VAL A 179 1.38 -6.10 -5.41
CA VAL A 179 2.76 -5.78 -5.82
C VAL A 179 3.75 -6.75 -5.19
N ARG A 180 3.64 -6.98 -3.87
CA ARG A 180 4.50 -7.95 -3.18
C ARG A 180 4.39 -9.36 -3.77
N LYS A 181 3.16 -9.84 -3.99
CA LYS A 181 2.91 -11.17 -4.57
C LYS A 181 3.53 -11.27 -5.97
N LEU A 182 3.41 -10.23 -6.80
CA LEU A 182 3.99 -10.19 -8.13
C LEU A 182 5.51 -10.35 -8.05
N THR A 183 6.18 -9.58 -7.19
CA THR A 183 7.63 -9.65 -7.02
C THR A 183 8.08 -11.03 -6.54
N VAL A 184 7.34 -11.64 -5.61
CA VAL A 184 7.63 -12.99 -5.10
C VAL A 184 7.45 -14.04 -6.19
N VAL A 185 6.34 -14.03 -6.91
CA VAL A 185 6.05 -14.97 -8.00
C VAL A 185 7.12 -14.87 -9.08
N PHE A 186 7.48 -13.65 -9.49
CA PHE A 186 8.49 -13.46 -10.53
C PHE A 186 9.90 -13.86 -10.07
N SER A 187 10.29 -13.51 -8.85
CA SER A 187 11.56 -13.96 -8.26
C SER A 187 11.64 -15.49 -8.21
N THR A 188 10.51 -16.15 -7.95
CA THR A 188 10.41 -17.61 -7.93
C THR A 188 10.54 -18.21 -9.32
N ILE A 189 9.91 -17.62 -10.33
CA ILE A 189 10.06 -18.08 -11.73
C ILE A 189 11.52 -17.98 -12.17
N ILE A 190 12.19 -16.85 -11.89
CA ILE A 190 13.61 -16.67 -12.23
C ILE A 190 14.47 -17.72 -11.51
N ALA A 191 14.25 -17.91 -10.21
CA ALA A 191 14.98 -18.90 -9.43
C ALA A 191 14.76 -20.33 -9.97
N PHE A 192 13.53 -20.67 -10.36
CA PHE A 192 13.19 -21.96 -10.93
C PHE A 192 13.85 -22.20 -12.28
N VAL A 193 13.82 -21.21 -13.19
CA VAL A 193 14.51 -21.26 -14.48
C VAL A 193 16.01 -21.48 -14.26
N LEU A 194 16.62 -20.73 -13.33
CA LEU A 194 18.04 -20.87 -13.03
C LEU A 194 18.36 -22.28 -12.50
N VAL A 195 17.61 -22.77 -11.50
CA VAL A 195 17.86 -24.07 -10.88
C VAL A 195 17.63 -25.22 -11.85
N ILE A 196 16.57 -25.17 -12.67
CA ILE A 196 16.36 -26.20 -13.70
C ILE A 196 17.56 -26.26 -14.64
N ASN A 197 18.03 -25.11 -15.12
CA ASN A 197 19.18 -25.11 -16.03
C ASN A 197 20.45 -25.64 -15.35
N LEU A 198 20.72 -25.25 -14.11
CA LEU A 198 21.88 -25.77 -13.37
C LEU A 198 21.86 -27.30 -13.17
N LEU A 199 20.68 -27.90 -13.06
CA LEU A 199 20.53 -29.33 -12.77
C LEU A 199 20.41 -30.21 -14.00
N TYR A 200 19.81 -29.67 -15.06
CA TYR A 200 19.26 -30.45 -16.16
C TYR A 200 19.78 -30.01 -17.53
N ASN A 201 20.50 -28.89 -17.61
CA ASN A 201 21.07 -28.39 -18.87
C ASN A 201 22.43 -29.05 -19.19
N ASP A 202 22.49 -30.38 -19.16
CA ASP A 202 23.70 -31.15 -19.55
C ASP A 202 23.64 -31.64 -21.00
N GLY A 203 22.55 -31.36 -21.73
CA GLY A 203 22.34 -31.75 -23.12
C GLY A 203 21.82 -33.18 -23.30
N SER A 204 21.56 -33.91 -22.20
CA SER A 204 21.10 -35.31 -22.23
C SER A 204 19.57 -35.47 -22.24
N ILE A 205 18.84 -34.42 -21.84
CA ILE A 205 17.38 -34.51 -21.59
C ILE A 205 16.57 -34.33 -22.86
N ILE A 206 17.01 -33.46 -23.75
CA ILE A 206 16.36 -33.21 -25.04
C ILE A 206 17.41 -33.43 -26.12
N ASP A 207 17.33 -34.55 -26.83
CA ASP A 207 18.22 -34.82 -27.97
C ASP A 207 17.70 -34.16 -29.25
N LEU A 208 17.73 -32.83 -29.27
CA LEU A 208 17.29 -32.06 -30.44
C LEU A 208 18.21 -32.30 -31.65
N HIS A 209 19.51 -32.47 -31.42
CA HIS A 209 20.51 -32.80 -32.43
C HIS A 209 20.16 -34.11 -33.17
N GLY A 210 19.83 -35.17 -32.42
CA GLY A 210 19.31 -36.42 -32.99
C GLY A 210 17.94 -36.26 -33.64
N MET A 211 17.01 -35.50 -33.04
CA MET A 211 15.67 -35.27 -33.60
C MET A 211 15.67 -34.48 -34.91
N LEU A 212 16.63 -33.57 -35.11
CA LEU A 212 16.80 -32.79 -36.34
C LEU A 212 17.60 -33.54 -37.41
N GLY A 213 18.04 -34.78 -37.14
CA GLY A 213 18.82 -35.60 -38.07
C GLY A 213 20.22 -35.03 -38.35
N LEU A 214 20.73 -34.19 -37.45
CA LEU A 214 22.07 -33.62 -37.57
C LEU A 214 23.08 -34.68 -37.12
N THR A 215 23.95 -35.10 -38.03
CA THR A 215 24.99 -36.11 -37.74
C THR A 215 26.38 -35.50 -37.56
N ALA A 216 26.52 -34.19 -37.81
CA ALA A 216 27.78 -33.46 -37.75
C ALA A 216 27.63 -32.16 -36.94
N PRO A 217 28.70 -31.69 -36.29
CA PRO A 217 28.73 -30.40 -35.61
C PRO A 217 28.28 -29.28 -36.55
N LEU A 218 27.43 -28.38 -36.06
CA LEU A 218 27.01 -27.22 -36.84
C LEU A 218 28.15 -26.18 -36.79
N ALA A 219 28.82 -25.98 -37.92
CA ALA A 219 29.82 -24.92 -38.06
C ALA A 219 29.15 -23.63 -38.54
N LEU A 220 28.95 -22.67 -37.62
CA LEU A 220 28.49 -21.32 -37.93
C LEU A 220 29.71 -20.38 -37.91
N GLY A 221 30.55 -20.47 -38.95
CA GLY A 221 31.77 -19.66 -39.07
C GLY A 221 32.87 -20.09 -38.07
N PRO A 222 33.52 -19.17 -37.34
CA PRO A 222 34.57 -19.53 -36.37
C PRO A 222 34.04 -20.26 -35.12
N PHE A 223 32.73 -20.43 -34.99
CA PHE A 223 32.09 -21.16 -33.90
C PHE A 223 31.62 -22.53 -34.41
N ALA A 224 32.32 -23.58 -33.98
CA ALA A 224 31.83 -24.95 -34.11
C ALA A 224 31.04 -25.30 -32.85
N MET A 225 29.74 -25.62 -33.01
CA MET A 225 28.92 -26.12 -31.91
C MET A 225 28.80 -27.63 -32.02
N SER A 226 29.14 -28.33 -30.95
CA SER A 226 28.86 -29.77 -30.83
C SER A 226 27.35 -30.01 -30.68
N GLY A 227 26.90 -31.25 -30.92
CA GLY A 227 25.49 -31.60 -30.71
C GLY A 227 25.01 -31.39 -29.26
N ALA A 228 25.91 -31.55 -28.29
CA ALA A 228 25.64 -31.27 -26.89
C ALA A 228 25.40 -29.76 -26.65
N ASP A 229 26.19 -28.89 -27.27
CA ASP A 229 26.02 -27.43 -27.16
C ASP A 229 24.68 -26.97 -27.74
N ILE A 230 24.22 -27.62 -28.82
CA ILE A 230 22.93 -27.34 -29.46
C ILE A 230 21.78 -27.78 -28.56
N ASN A 231 21.86 -28.97 -27.98
CA ASN A 231 20.85 -29.48 -27.04
C ASN A 231 20.77 -28.60 -25.79
N GLN A 232 21.92 -28.16 -25.26
CA GLN A 232 21.98 -27.27 -24.11
C GLN A 232 21.44 -25.86 -24.43
N ALA A 233 21.83 -25.30 -25.57
CA ALA A 233 21.32 -24.00 -26.01
C ALA A 233 19.80 -24.03 -26.21
N PHE A 234 19.26 -25.12 -26.76
CA PHE A 234 17.83 -25.29 -26.96
C PHE A 234 17.08 -25.43 -25.63
N PHE A 235 17.56 -26.26 -24.70
CA PHE A 235 16.94 -26.39 -23.38
C PHE A 235 16.99 -25.07 -22.59
N GLY A 236 18.12 -24.38 -22.63
CA GLY A 236 18.30 -23.05 -22.07
C GLY A 236 17.34 -22.02 -22.68
N ALA A 237 17.16 -22.05 -24.00
CA ALA A 237 16.21 -21.18 -24.69
C ALA A 237 14.75 -21.50 -24.32
N LEU A 238 14.36 -22.78 -24.33
CA LEU A 238 13.00 -23.21 -24.03
C LEU A 238 12.59 -22.83 -22.60
N SER A 239 13.47 -23.08 -21.63
CA SER A 239 13.22 -22.77 -20.23
C SER A 239 13.17 -21.26 -19.94
N THR A 240 14.07 -20.47 -20.54
CA THR A 240 14.08 -19.00 -20.38
C THR A 240 12.91 -18.33 -21.10
N LEU A 241 12.60 -18.73 -22.34
CA LEU A 241 11.44 -18.23 -23.08
C LEU A 241 10.12 -18.66 -22.41
N GLY A 242 10.04 -19.89 -21.92
CA GLY A 242 8.90 -20.38 -21.16
C GLY A 242 8.69 -19.60 -19.87
N GLY A 243 9.76 -19.31 -19.12
CA GLY A 243 9.72 -18.46 -17.93
C GLY A 243 9.28 -17.03 -18.24
N ALA A 244 9.83 -16.42 -19.31
CA ALA A 244 9.45 -15.08 -19.75
C ALA A 244 7.97 -15.02 -20.21
N PHE A 245 7.51 -16.03 -20.95
CA PHE A 245 6.11 -16.15 -21.39
C PHE A 245 5.16 -16.32 -20.20
N LEU A 246 5.54 -17.13 -19.20
CA LEU A 246 4.75 -17.28 -17.97
C LEU A 246 4.66 -15.97 -17.18
N MET A 247 5.77 -15.23 -17.04
CA MET A 247 5.75 -13.90 -16.42
C MET A 247 4.86 -12.93 -17.20
N TRP A 248 4.92 -12.94 -18.53
CA TRP A 248 4.07 -12.12 -19.39
C TRP A 248 2.59 -12.44 -19.19
N LEU A 249 2.23 -13.74 -19.16
CA LEU A 249 0.85 -14.19 -18.96
C LEU A 249 0.34 -13.72 -17.59
N ILE A 250 1.09 -13.96 -16.52
CA ILE A 250 0.73 -13.54 -15.16
C ILE A 250 0.59 -12.01 -15.08
N TYR A 251 1.49 -11.26 -15.72
CA TYR A 251 1.46 -9.80 -15.71
C TYR A 251 0.21 -9.24 -16.40
N PHE A 252 0.00 -9.61 -17.67
CA PHE A 252 -1.02 -8.98 -18.51
C PHE A 252 -2.41 -9.57 -18.31
N VAL A 253 -2.52 -10.87 -18.03
CA VAL A 253 -3.82 -11.54 -17.86
C VAL A 253 -4.35 -11.37 -16.44
N GLU A 254 -3.49 -11.42 -15.43
CA GLU A 254 -3.94 -11.41 -14.03
C GLU A 254 -3.53 -10.13 -13.27
N TYR A 255 -2.28 -9.70 -13.31
CA TYR A 255 -1.86 -8.56 -12.48
C TYR A 255 -2.47 -7.23 -12.92
N VAL A 256 -2.28 -6.84 -14.19
CA VAL A 256 -2.67 -5.52 -14.70
C VAL A 256 -4.18 -5.26 -14.56
N PRO A 257 -5.10 -6.16 -14.96
CA PRO A 257 -6.54 -5.90 -14.85
C PRO A 257 -6.99 -5.70 -13.39
N TYR A 258 -6.50 -6.54 -12.48
CA TYR A 258 -6.87 -6.47 -11.06
C TYR A 258 -6.29 -5.22 -10.38
N GLN A 259 -5.06 -4.85 -10.74
CA GLN A 259 -4.44 -3.64 -10.21
C GLN A 259 -5.15 -2.38 -10.71
N ARG A 260 -5.47 -2.29 -12.01
CA ARG A 260 -6.27 -1.19 -12.57
C ARG A 260 -7.64 -1.08 -11.91
N ASN A 261 -8.32 -2.21 -11.70
CA ASN A 261 -9.62 -2.20 -11.04
C ASN A 261 -9.54 -1.74 -9.57
N ASN A 262 -8.49 -2.13 -8.83
CA ASN A 262 -8.27 -1.60 -7.47
C ASN A 262 -8.10 -0.08 -7.45
N PHE A 263 -7.35 0.49 -8.41
CA PHE A 263 -7.17 1.94 -8.49
C PHE A 263 -8.44 2.68 -8.92
N ARG A 264 -9.21 2.11 -9.85
CA ARG A 264 -10.53 2.64 -10.24
C ARG A 264 -11.51 2.62 -9.07
N GLU A 265 -11.58 1.52 -8.32
CA GLU A 265 -12.43 1.45 -7.12
C GLU A 265 -12.00 2.44 -6.05
N LEU A 266 -10.69 2.62 -5.83
CA LEU A 266 -10.17 3.64 -4.93
C LEU A 266 -10.59 5.04 -5.36
N SER A 267 -10.41 5.38 -6.64
CA SER A 267 -10.79 6.68 -7.19
C SER A 267 -12.31 6.91 -7.07
N ASN A 268 -13.11 5.95 -7.52
CA ASN A 268 -14.58 6.00 -7.44
C ASN A 268 -15.08 6.16 -6.00
N PHE A 269 -14.45 5.47 -5.04
CA PHE A 269 -14.77 5.58 -3.64
C PHE A 269 -14.52 7.00 -3.11
N VAL A 270 -13.31 7.53 -3.36
CA VAL A 270 -12.91 8.87 -2.90
C VAL A 270 -13.82 9.93 -3.51
N THR A 271 -14.04 9.90 -4.83
CA THR A 271 -14.90 10.86 -5.54
C THR A 271 -16.32 10.86 -4.98
N ARG A 272 -16.92 9.68 -4.75
CA ARG A 272 -18.28 9.59 -4.19
C ARG A 272 -18.36 10.10 -2.76
N TYR A 273 -17.38 9.78 -1.92
CA TYR A 273 -17.37 10.21 -0.53
C TYR A 273 -17.21 11.73 -0.42
N LEU A 274 -16.27 12.29 -1.19
CA LEU A 274 -16.05 13.74 -1.27
C LEU A 274 -17.25 14.49 -1.84
N ALA A 275 -17.89 13.97 -2.89
CA ALA A 275 -19.10 14.58 -3.43
C ALA A 275 -20.21 14.71 -2.37
N ARG A 276 -20.37 13.70 -1.51
CA ARG A 276 -21.40 13.69 -0.45
C ARG A 276 -21.07 14.63 0.70
N LEU A 277 -19.79 14.75 1.06
CA LEU A 277 -19.35 15.79 2.00
C LEU A 277 -19.55 17.20 1.41
N ASN A 278 -19.30 17.37 0.11
CA ASN A 278 -19.55 18.64 -0.56
C ASN A 278 -21.04 18.99 -0.64
N ASP A 279 -21.93 18.01 -0.82
CA ASP A 279 -23.38 18.23 -0.71
C ASP A 279 -23.75 18.73 0.69
N HIS A 280 -23.22 18.11 1.76
CA HIS A 280 -23.38 18.59 3.14
C HIS A 280 -22.85 20.00 3.33
N PHE A 281 -21.68 20.31 2.76
CA PHE A 281 -21.09 21.63 2.83
C PHE A 281 -21.99 22.68 2.18
N ARG A 282 -22.52 22.41 0.97
CA ARG A 282 -23.43 23.31 0.27
C ARG A 282 -24.73 23.52 1.03
N THR A 283 -25.31 22.46 1.61
CA THR A 283 -26.50 22.57 2.46
C THR A 283 -26.21 23.41 3.70
N ALA A 284 -25.11 23.15 4.41
CA ALA A 284 -24.73 23.90 5.60
C ALA A 284 -24.48 25.39 5.27
N ALA A 285 -23.81 25.68 4.15
CA ALA A 285 -23.57 27.05 3.68
C ALA A 285 -24.87 27.77 3.31
N GLY A 286 -25.81 27.07 2.66
CA GLY A 286 -27.14 27.60 2.35
C GLY A 286 -27.92 27.95 3.62
N GLN A 287 -27.93 27.03 4.60
CA GLN A 287 -28.61 27.23 5.88
C GLN A 287 -27.97 28.36 6.70
N ALA A 288 -26.64 28.43 6.76
CA ALA A 288 -25.92 29.52 7.42
C ALA A 288 -26.31 30.89 6.84
N LYS A 289 -26.46 30.98 5.51
CA LYS A 289 -26.92 32.23 4.88
C LYS A 289 -28.38 32.53 5.19
N SER A 290 -29.25 31.56 5.45
CA SER A 290 -30.69 31.81 5.66
C SER A 290 -31.08 32.10 7.12
N VAL A 291 -30.19 31.91 8.10
CA VAL A 291 -30.49 32.08 9.53
C VAL A 291 -31.14 33.44 9.85
N THR A 292 -30.68 34.51 9.21
CA THR A 292 -31.16 35.89 9.47
C THR A 292 -32.39 36.29 8.66
N VAL A 293 -32.84 35.45 7.72
CA VAL A 293 -33.99 35.74 6.83
C VAL A 293 -35.33 35.37 7.50
N GLY A 294 -35.31 34.57 8.58
CA GLY A 294 -36.50 34.17 9.33
C GLY A 294 -37.16 35.32 10.09
N GLN A 295 -38.47 35.20 10.35
CA GLN A 295 -39.22 36.11 11.23
C GLN A 295 -38.96 35.83 12.73
N GLU A 296 -37.84 35.20 13.08
CA GLU A 296 -37.52 34.88 14.47
C GLU A 296 -37.12 36.16 15.21
N THR A 297 -37.92 36.53 16.21
CA THR A 297 -37.70 37.70 17.07
C THR A 297 -36.79 37.41 18.26
N ASP A 298 -36.38 36.15 18.46
CA ASP A 298 -35.52 35.73 19.57
C ASP A 298 -34.05 35.73 19.16
N ALA A 299 -33.33 36.79 19.55
CA ALA A 299 -31.91 36.96 19.26
C ALA A 299 -31.03 35.81 19.77
N SER A 300 -31.45 35.11 20.84
CA SER A 300 -30.70 34.00 21.41
C SER A 300 -30.74 32.76 20.50
N LYS A 301 -31.90 32.49 19.89
CA LYS A 301 -32.09 31.40 18.93
C LYS A 301 -31.33 31.66 17.64
N VAL A 302 -31.50 32.85 17.06
CA VAL A 302 -30.77 33.27 15.86
C VAL A 302 -29.26 33.18 16.06
N SER A 303 -28.75 33.61 17.23
CA SER A 303 -27.32 33.51 17.55
C SER A 303 -26.85 32.06 17.66
N HIS A 304 -27.66 31.18 18.26
CA HIS A 304 -27.34 29.76 18.39
C HIS A 304 -27.30 29.07 17.02
N GLU A 305 -28.33 29.27 16.19
CA GLU A 305 -28.40 28.71 14.84
C GLU A 305 -27.26 29.22 13.94
N ALA A 306 -26.94 30.51 14.01
CA ALA A 306 -25.83 31.10 13.25
C ALA A 306 -24.51 30.43 13.63
N ARG A 307 -24.29 30.19 14.93
CA ARG A 307 -23.10 29.50 15.43
C ARG A 307 -23.07 28.03 15.01
N GLN A 308 -24.22 27.35 15.07
CA GLN A 308 -24.39 25.96 14.67
C GLN A 308 -23.99 25.74 13.21
N TRP A 309 -24.65 26.47 12.30
CA TRP A 309 -24.41 26.32 10.86
C TRP A 309 -23.03 26.81 10.44
N HIS A 310 -22.52 27.89 11.03
CA HIS A 310 -21.16 28.36 10.74
C HIS A 310 -20.09 27.33 11.16
N THR A 311 -20.27 26.72 12.33
CA THR A 311 -19.37 25.67 12.82
C THR A 311 -19.48 24.41 11.96
N ASN A 312 -20.68 24.05 11.49
CA ASN A 312 -20.88 22.95 10.55
C ASN A 312 -20.14 23.16 9.22
N VAL A 313 -20.20 24.38 8.66
CA VAL A 313 -19.45 24.75 7.44
C VAL A 313 -17.95 24.51 7.64
N LEU A 314 -17.38 25.00 8.75
CA LEU A 314 -15.95 24.80 9.07
C LEU A 314 -15.61 23.33 9.30
N TRP A 315 -16.44 22.61 10.05
CA TRP A 315 -16.24 21.20 10.39
C TRP A 315 -16.23 20.31 9.14
N ILE A 316 -17.21 20.46 8.26
CA ILE A 316 -17.29 19.68 7.02
C ILE A 316 -16.11 20.00 6.10
N ALA A 317 -15.71 21.28 5.99
CA ALA A 317 -14.55 21.66 5.20
C ALA A 317 -13.26 21.01 5.73
N MET A 318 -13.06 20.98 7.06
CA MET A 318 -11.93 20.28 7.68
C MET A 318 -11.96 18.77 7.41
N ARG A 319 -13.13 18.14 7.45
CA ARG A 319 -13.26 16.71 7.08
C ARG A 319 -12.78 16.43 5.65
N ILE A 320 -13.17 17.27 4.69
CA ILE A 320 -12.73 17.15 3.29
C ILE A 320 -11.20 17.29 3.20
N PHE A 321 -10.63 18.32 3.83
CA PHE A 321 -9.18 18.56 3.84
C PHE A 321 -8.39 17.38 4.43
N PHE A 322 -8.80 16.86 5.58
CA PHE A 322 -8.09 15.77 6.25
C PHE A 322 -8.31 14.43 5.54
N LEU A 323 -9.45 14.20 4.92
CA LEU A 323 -9.67 13.01 4.10
C LEU A 323 -8.72 13.00 2.90
N GLU A 324 -8.58 14.12 2.18
CA GLU A 324 -7.61 14.22 1.10
C GLU A 324 -6.18 14.01 1.59
N SER A 325 -5.84 14.58 2.74
CA SER A 325 -4.51 14.43 3.34
C SER A 325 -4.24 12.96 3.67
N PHE A 326 -5.24 12.25 4.20
CA PHE A 326 -5.18 10.81 4.39
C PHE A 326 -5.02 10.04 3.07
N VAL A 327 -5.73 10.43 2.01
CA VAL A 327 -5.61 9.79 0.69
C VAL A 327 -4.22 10.00 0.08
N ARG A 328 -3.68 11.23 0.16
CA ARG A 328 -2.30 11.53 -0.26
C ARG A 328 -1.29 10.68 0.52
N ASN A 329 -1.50 10.56 1.82
CA ASN A 329 -0.67 9.75 2.69
C ASN A 329 -0.72 8.24 2.31
N ILE A 330 -1.90 7.63 2.13
CA ILE A 330 -1.97 6.23 1.69
C ILE A 330 -1.31 6.03 0.32
N MET A 331 -1.40 6.99 -0.61
CA MET A 331 -0.74 6.91 -1.92
C MET A 331 0.78 6.90 -1.78
N PHE A 332 1.33 7.76 -0.93
CA PHE A 332 2.75 7.75 -0.61
C PHE A 332 3.18 6.40 -0.02
N GLN A 333 2.40 5.86 0.92
CA GLN A 333 2.66 4.55 1.50
C GLN A 333 2.60 3.42 0.46
N MET A 334 1.70 3.51 -0.53
CA MET A 334 1.62 2.52 -1.61
C MET A 334 2.88 2.53 -2.47
N LEU A 335 3.31 3.71 -2.92
CA LEU A 335 4.52 3.87 -3.75
C LEU A 335 5.78 3.43 -3.00
N ARG A 336 5.95 3.87 -1.76
CA ARG A 336 7.10 3.52 -0.93
C ARG A 336 7.18 2.02 -0.64
N ASN A 337 6.09 1.42 -0.15
CA ASN A 337 6.09 -0.01 0.20
C ASN A 337 6.32 -0.87 -1.04
N SER A 338 5.73 -0.48 -2.17
CA SER A 338 6.00 -1.10 -3.47
C SER A 338 7.49 -1.03 -3.80
N GLY A 339 8.11 0.15 -3.70
CA GLY A 339 9.55 0.32 -3.89
C GLY A 339 10.39 -0.59 -2.99
N TYR A 340 10.01 -0.75 -1.72
CA TYR A 340 10.67 -1.69 -0.80
C TYR A 340 10.54 -3.14 -1.27
N TYR A 341 9.36 -3.59 -1.71
CA TYR A 341 9.20 -4.96 -2.20
C TYR A 341 10.06 -5.23 -3.44
N LEU A 342 10.14 -4.26 -4.36
CA LEU A 342 10.94 -4.36 -5.58
C LEU A 342 12.44 -4.55 -5.31
N VAL A 343 12.96 -4.06 -4.18
CA VAL A 343 14.39 -4.15 -3.82
C VAL A 343 14.65 -5.31 -2.85
N PHE A 344 13.89 -5.39 -1.75
CA PHE A 344 14.20 -6.34 -0.68
C PHE A 344 13.82 -7.78 -1.02
N VAL A 345 12.76 -8.02 -1.80
CA VAL A 345 12.37 -9.39 -2.18
C VAL A 345 13.45 -10.03 -3.06
N PRO A 346 13.96 -9.39 -4.14
CA PRO A 346 14.99 -10.01 -4.96
C PRO A 346 16.30 -10.20 -4.21
N VAL A 347 16.70 -9.23 -3.38
CA VAL A 347 17.89 -9.34 -2.53
C VAL A 347 17.76 -10.53 -1.57
N LEU A 348 16.59 -10.74 -0.97
CA LEU A 348 16.35 -11.89 -0.10
C LEU A 348 16.46 -13.21 -0.87
N PHE A 349 15.87 -13.30 -2.07
CA PHE A 349 15.98 -14.50 -2.92
C PHE A 349 17.43 -14.78 -3.30
N LEU A 350 18.20 -13.76 -3.68
CA LEU A 350 19.63 -13.91 -4.00
C LEU A 350 20.43 -14.37 -2.77
N ALA A 351 20.18 -13.79 -1.59
CA ALA A 351 20.87 -14.18 -0.37
C ALA A 351 20.60 -15.65 0.00
N VAL A 352 19.35 -16.10 -0.15
CA VAL A 352 19.00 -17.49 0.14
C VAL A 352 19.57 -18.45 -0.91
N LEU A 353 19.51 -18.09 -2.20
CA LEU A 353 20.13 -18.90 -3.27
C LEU A 353 21.65 -19.03 -3.06
N ALA A 354 22.33 -17.95 -2.65
CA ALA A 354 23.75 -17.97 -2.32
C ALA A 354 24.04 -18.89 -1.11
N GLY A 355 23.25 -18.78 -0.04
CA GLY A 355 23.40 -19.66 1.14
C GLY A 355 23.13 -21.14 0.83
N LEU A 356 22.13 -21.43 0.00
CA LEU A 356 21.85 -22.78 -0.47
C LEU A 356 23.01 -23.34 -1.32
N ASN A 357 23.61 -22.52 -2.19
CA ASN A 357 24.75 -22.93 -2.98
C ASN A 357 25.94 -23.34 -2.09
N ILE A 358 26.30 -22.50 -1.10
CA ILE A 358 27.38 -22.80 -0.15
C ILE A 358 27.11 -24.14 0.56
N THR A 359 25.88 -24.33 1.04
CA THR A 359 25.48 -25.55 1.75
C THR A 359 25.55 -26.79 0.84
N LEU A 360 25.19 -26.66 -0.44
CA LEU A 360 25.23 -27.77 -1.40
C LEU A 360 26.66 -28.16 -1.81
N VAL A 361 27.55 -27.17 -1.94
CA VAL A 361 28.98 -27.42 -2.18
C VAL A 361 29.55 -28.23 -1.03
N GLU A 362 29.31 -27.83 0.21
CA GLU A 362 29.83 -28.52 1.39
C GLU A 362 29.26 -29.93 1.58
N LEU A 363 27.95 -30.12 1.35
CA LEU A 363 27.28 -31.41 1.60
C LEU A 363 27.39 -32.41 0.46
N THR A 364 27.45 -31.95 -0.78
CA THR A 364 27.35 -32.81 -1.97
C THR A 364 28.49 -32.66 -2.96
N GLY A 365 29.40 -31.69 -2.76
CA GLY A 365 30.43 -31.34 -3.72
C GLY A 365 29.88 -30.68 -5.00
N PHE A 366 28.59 -30.35 -5.05
CA PHE A 366 27.97 -29.72 -6.20
C PHE A 366 28.28 -28.21 -6.21
N ASP A 367 29.19 -27.80 -7.09
CA ASP A 367 29.50 -26.38 -7.32
C ASP A 367 28.60 -25.78 -8.40
N ALA A 368 27.54 -25.08 -7.96
CA ALA A 368 26.65 -24.39 -8.88
C ALA A 368 27.34 -23.22 -9.59
N GLY A 369 28.40 -22.63 -9.02
CA GLY A 369 29.16 -21.56 -9.64
C GLY A 369 29.93 -22.05 -10.86
N ALA A 370 30.63 -23.18 -10.72
CA ALA A 370 31.28 -23.86 -11.85
C ALA A 370 30.26 -24.26 -12.92
N ARG A 371 29.13 -24.86 -12.51
CA ARG A 371 28.06 -25.24 -13.46
C ARG A 371 27.45 -24.04 -14.18
N LEU A 372 27.37 -22.88 -13.56
CA LEU A 372 26.84 -21.66 -14.19
C LEU A 372 27.76 -21.16 -15.31
N ALA A 373 29.09 -21.36 -15.17
CA ALA A 373 30.05 -21.08 -16.24
C ALA A 373 29.89 -22.06 -17.43
N ASP A 374 29.47 -23.30 -17.15
CA ASP A 374 29.26 -24.35 -18.17
C ASP A 374 27.94 -24.20 -18.95
N LEU A 375 26.99 -23.36 -18.52
CA LEU A 375 25.67 -23.21 -19.16
C LEU A 375 25.70 -22.56 -20.56
N GLY A 376 26.86 -22.09 -21.00
CA GLY A 376 27.06 -21.50 -22.32
C GLY A 376 26.53 -20.07 -22.47
N ILE A 377 27.10 -19.35 -23.43
CA ILE A 377 26.82 -17.91 -23.63
C ILE A 377 25.37 -17.61 -24.03
N ILE A 378 24.73 -18.52 -24.76
CA ILE A 378 23.34 -18.35 -25.22
C ILE A 378 22.38 -18.30 -24.03
N PHE A 379 22.51 -19.23 -23.08
CA PHE A 379 21.69 -19.22 -21.88
C PHE A 379 21.91 -17.92 -21.09
N VAL A 380 23.16 -17.49 -20.90
CA VAL A 380 23.49 -16.25 -20.18
C VAL A 380 22.82 -15.04 -20.83
N LEU A 381 22.89 -14.90 -22.16
CA LEU A 381 22.25 -13.79 -22.87
C LEU A 381 20.72 -13.81 -22.72
N LEU A 382 20.08 -14.98 -22.83
CA LEU A 382 18.64 -15.11 -22.67
C LEU A 382 18.19 -14.90 -21.22
N PHE A 383 18.97 -15.38 -20.25
CA PHE A 383 18.70 -15.18 -18.84
C PHE A 383 18.83 -13.70 -18.44
N ILE A 384 19.88 -13.00 -18.92
CA ILE A 384 20.00 -11.54 -18.75
C ILE A 384 18.82 -10.81 -19.40
N SER A 385 18.41 -11.21 -20.61
CA SER A 385 17.23 -10.63 -21.27
C SER A 385 15.96 -10.84 -20.45
N MET A 386 15.79 -12.02 -19.85
CA MET A 386 14.69 -12.32 -18.93
C MET A 386 14.74 -11.44 -17.67
N LEU A 387 15.92 -11.18 -17.10
CA LEU A 387 16.10 -10.24 -15.98
C LEU A 387 15.73 -8.80 -16.36
N ILE A 388 16.04 -8.38 -17.59
CA ILE A 388 15.64 -7.06 -18.12
C ILE A 388 14.11 -6.97 -18.23
N ILE A 389 13.46 -7.99 -18.79
CA ILE A 389 11.98 -8.08 -18.89
C ILE A 389 11.35 -8.01 -17.49
N TYR A 390 11.89 -8.79 -16.55
CA TYR A 390 11.50 -8.77 -15.14
C TYR A 390 11.59 -7.37 -14.53
N GLY A 391 12.73 -6.70 -14.68
CA GLY A 391 12.92 -5.33 -14.21
C GLY A 391 11.93 -4.35 -14.87
N GLY A 392 11.66 -4.53 -16.16
CA GLY A 392 10.67 -3.75 -16.90
C GLY A 392 9.25 -3.87 -16.34
N PHE A 393 8.76 -5.10 -16.11
CA PHE A 393 7.42 -5.32 -15.53
C PHE A 393 7.30 -4.78 -14.11
N LEU A 394 8.34 -4.98 -13.28
CA LEU A 394 8.34 -4.50 -11.91
C LEU A 394 8.41 -2.97 -11.81
N ARG A 395 9.18 -2.30 -12.67
CA ARG A 395 9.19 -0.83 -12.77
C ARG A 395 7.80 -0.28 -13.11
N ARG A 396 7.02 -1.02 -13.90
CA ARG A 396 5.65 -0.65 -14.30
C ARG A 396 4.56 -1.19 -13.37
N SER A 397 4.92 -1.83 -12.25
CA SER A 397 3.95 -2.43 -11.33
C SER A 397 2.94 -1.41 -10.76
N MET A 398 3.35 -0.16 -10.58
CA MET A 398 2.52 0.93 -10.07
C MET A 398 1.99 1.89 -11.15
N MET A 399 2.18 1.60 -12.44
CA MET A 399 1.73 2.48 -13.54
C MET A 399 0.22 2.72 -13.53
N SER A 400 -0.57 1.81 -12.95
CA SER A 400 -2.02 1.99 -12.81
C SER A 400 -2.42 3.06 -11.78
N ILE A 401 -1.47 3.67 -11.06
CA ILE A 401 -1.75 4.81 -10.18
C ILE A 401 -2.29 6.01 -10.96
N ASP A 402 -1.94 6.13 -12.24
CA ASP A 402 -2.42 7.19 -13.14
C ASP A 402 -3.94 7.10 -13.39
N GLU A 403 -4.59 5.98 -13.04
CA GLU A 403 -6.05 5.85 -13.05
C GLU A 403 -6.70 6.63 -11.89
N ILE A 404 -5.92 7.10 -10.91
CA ILE A 404 -6.39 8.03 -9.90
C ILE A 404 -6.37 9.44 -10.50
N ASN A 405 -7.50 9.87 -11.05
CA ASN A 405 -7.66 11.24 -11.51
C ASN A 405 -7.92 12.18 -10.33
N GLN A 406 -6.86 12.73 -9.73
CA GLN A 406 -6.98 13.69 -8.63
C GLN A 406 -7.64 15.00 -9.06
N ASP A 407 -7.53 15.38 -10.34
CA ASP A 407 -8.10 16.62 -10.88
C ASP A 407 -9.64 16.57 -10.96
N GLU A 408 -10.23 15.37 -10.92
CA GLU A 408 -11.69 15.17 -10.87
C GLU A 408 -12.26 15.22 -9.45
N TRP A 409 -11.42 15.30 -8.42
CA TRP A 409 -11.92 15.32 -7.04
C TRP A 409 -12.52 16.67 -6.72
N ILE A 410 -13.72 16.66 -6.14
CA ILE A 410 -14.32 17.86 -5.52
C ILE A 410 -13.59 18.09 -4.20
N GLY A 411 -12.41 18.68 -4.32
CA GLY A 411 -11.48 18.84 -3.22
C GLY A 411 -11.76 20.05 -2.35
N PHE A 412 -10.93 20.26 -1.33
CA PHE A 412 -11.01 21.39 -0.41
C PHE A 412 -10.85 22.73 -1.13
N ASP A 413 -9.99 22.78 -2.15
CA ASP A 413 -9.79 23.94 -3.02
C ASP A 413 -11.09 24.36 -3.73
N SER A 414 -11.90 23.40 -4.16
CA SER A 414 -13.17 23.63 -4.84
C SER A 414 -14.26 24.23 -3.94
N LEU A 415 -14.10 24.16 -2.61
CA LEU A 415 -15.09 24.68 -1.65
C LEU A 415 -15.09 26.20 -1.57
N LEU A 416 -13.98 26.87 -1.97
CA LEU A 416 -13.80 28.31 -1.84
C LEU A 416 -14.21 28.82 -0.44
N LEU A 417 -13.74 28.12 0.59
CA LEU A 417 -14.19 28.31 1.98
C LEU A 417 -14.13 29.78 2.42
N GLU A 418 -13.07 30.50 2.04
CA GLU A 418 -12.92 31.93 2.34
C GLU A 418 -14.07 32.77 1.77
N ASN A 419 -14.42 32.56 0.50
CA ASN A 419 -15.53 33.28 -0.15
C ASN A 419 -16.86 32.95 0.54
N VAL A 420 -17.11 31.67 0.84
CA VAL A 420 -18.34 31.24 1.50
C VAL A 420 -18.47 31.83 2.90
N LEU A 421 -17.39 31.82 3.69
CA LEU A 421 -17.37 32.42 5.02
C LEU A 421 -17.52 33.95 4.93
N GLY A 422 -16.86 34.58 3.97
CA GLY A 422 -16.99 36.02 3.70
C GLY A 422 -18.42 36.42 3.36
N GLU A 423 -19.12 35.64 2.53
CA GLU A 423 -20.53 35.87 2.20
C GLU A 423 -21.46 35.66 3.41
N ILE A 424 -21.23 34.63 4.22
CA ILE A 424 -22.00 34.38 5.45
C ILE A 424 -21.83 35.55 6.44
N VAL A 425 -20.58 35.93 6.72
CA VAL A 425 -20.27 37.02 7.65
C VAL A 425 -20.77 38.37 7.11
N GLY A 426 -20.59 38.62 5.81
CA GLY A 426 -21.09 39.82 5.14
C GLY A 426 -22.59 39.96 5.27
N LYS A 427 -23.34 38.87 5.04
CA LYS A 427 -24.79 38.86 5.22
C LYS A 427 -25.21 39.14 6.67
N TYR A 428 -24.56 38.50 7.64
CA TYR A 428 -24.82 38.80 9.06
C TYR A 428 -24.55 40.27 9.40
N ALA A 429 -23.50 40.87 8.84
CA ALA A 429 -23.19 42.28 9.04
C ALA A 429 -24.21 43.22 8.40
N GLU A 430 -24.69 42.91 7.19
CA GLU A 430 -25.76 43.64 6.51
C GLU A 430 -27.06 43.64 7.34
N ASP A 431 -27.45 42.48 7.85
CA ASP A 431 -28.66 42.34 8.65
C ASP A 431 -28.57 43.07 10.00
N VAL A 432 -27.41 42.99 10.68
CA VAL A 432 -27.15 43.79 11.89
C VAL A 432 -27.20 45.29 11.57
N GLY A 433 -26.63 45.72 10.45
CA GLY A 433 -26.68 47.10 9.98
C GLY A 433 -28.12 47.57 9.71
N TYR A 434 -28.93 46.73 9.06
CA TYR A 434 -30.34 46.98 8.79
C TYR A 434 -31.13 47.18 10.09
N TRP A 435 -31.00 46.25 11.05
CA TRP A 435 -31.68 46.32 12.34
C TRP A 435 -31.24 47.53 13.17
N LYS A 436 -29.94 47.85 13.21
CA LYS A 436 -29.42 49.04 13.90
C LYS A 436 -30.01 50.33 13.32
N ASN A 437 -30.08 50.44 11.99
CA ASN A 437 -30.62 51.62 11.32
C ASN A 437 -32.13 51.78 11.49
N ARG A 438 -32.86 50.68 11.71
CA ARG A 438 -34.31 50.68 11.93
C ARG A 438 -34.68 50.98 13.39
N MET A 439 -33.92 50.46 14.35
CA MET A 439 -34.14 50.64 15.79
C MET A 439 -33.52 51.93 16.34
N GLY A 440 -32.46 52.47 15.72
CA GLY A 440 -31.77 53.70 16.15
C GLY A 440 -32.40 55.01 15.66
N ARG A 441 -33.55 54.95 14.98
CA ARG A 441 -34.34 56.13 14.56
C ARG A 441 -35.60 56.34 15.42
N GLY A 442 -35.72 55.64 16.55
CA GLY A 442 -36.76 55.81 17.56
C GLY A 442 -36.37 56.81 18.62
#